data_AF-A0AAW7IUM4-F1
#
_entry.id   AF-A0AAW7IUM4-F1
#
_cell.length_a   1.000
_cell.length_b   1.000
_cell.length_c   1.000
_cell.angle_alpha   90.00
_cell.angle_beta   90.00
_cell.angle_gamma   90.00
#
_symmetry.space_group_name_H-M   'P 1'
#
loop_
_entity.id
_entity.type
_entity.pdbx_description
1 polymer ?
#
loop_
_entity_poly.entity_id
_entity_poly.type
_entity_poly.pdbx_seq_one_letter_code
_entity_poly.pdbx_strand_id
1 'polypeptide(L)'
;MGSYKHNQDNRLDNVEKIQDAIQNTEENINAANETLSFSSEVEKMSIKAKNDRRRKSIEGMKEEMQDEQEARESGYNNDNI
;
A
#
# COMPACT_ATOMS: atom_id res chain seq x y z
N MET A 1 7.39 20.57 -11.72
CA MET A 1 6.44 19.99 -10.73
C MET A 1 7.27 19.28 -9.69
N GLY A 2 6.96 19.52 -8.41
CA GLY A 2 7.87 19.31 -7.29
C GLY A 2 8.39 17.89 -7.15
N SER A 3 9.71 17.77 -6.98
CA SER A 3 10.34 16.60 -6.38
C SER A 3 9.68 16.39 -5.01
N TYR A 4 8.84 15.37 -4.89
CA TYR A 4 8.58 14.76 -3.60
C TYR A 4 9.92 14.15 -3.16
N LYS A 5 10.74 14.99 -2.53
CA LYS A 5 12.00 14.58 -1.91
C LYS A 5 11.59 13.59 -0.83
N HIS A 6 11.71 12.30 -1.12
CA HIS A 6 11.51 11.24 -0.15
C HIS A 6 12.42 11.59 1.03
N ASN A 7 11.81 11.97 2.15
CA ASN A 7 12.55 12.53 3.26
C ASN A 7 13.23 11.36 3.95
N GLN A 8 14.47 11.08 3.56
CA GLN A 8 15.27 9.92 4.00
C GLN A 8 15.41 9.85 5.53
N ASP A 9 15.22 10.97 6.23
CA ASP A 9 15.36 11.05 7.69
C ASP A 9 14.28 10.28 8.47
N ASN A 10 13.11 9.98 7.86
CA ASN A 10 11.99 9.33 8.55
C ASN A 10 11.52 8.04 7.85
N ARG A 11 12.44 7.20 7.37
CA ARG A 11 12.05 5.94 6.68
C ARG A 11 11.16 5.01 7.52
N LEU A 12 11.27 5.08 8.85
CA LEU A 12 10.38 4.35 9.77
C LEU A 12 8.92 4.80 9.65
N ASP A 13 8.68 6.11 9.55
CA ASP A 13 7.35 6.70 9.39
C ASP A 13 6.78 6.36 7.99
N ASN A 14 7.63 6.24 6.97
CA ASN A 14 7.21 5.82 5.63
C ASN A 14 6.72 4.37 5.61
N VAL A 15 7.46 3.43 6.22
CA VAL A 15 7.05 2.01 6.31
C VAL A 15 5.73 1.87 7.06
N GLU A 16 5.57 2.55 8.20
CA GLU A 16 4.32 2.53 8.99
C GLU A 16 3.13 3.09 8.19
N LYS A 17 3.31 4.21 7.49
CA LYS A 17 2.27 4.79 6.63
C LYS A 17 1.88 3.89 5.47
N ILE A 18 2.85 3.23 4.84
CA ILE A 18 2.58 2.30 3.74
C ILE A 18 1.82 1.08 4.27
N GLN A 19 2.22 0.54 5.42
CA GLN A 19 1.51 -0.56 6.08
C GLN A 19 0.07 -0.19 6.42
N ASP A 20 -0.17 1.00 6.99
CA ASP A 20 -1.50 1.51 7.29
C ASP A 20 -2.34 1.68 6.02
N ALA A 21 -1.75 2.19 4.94
CA ALA A 21 -2.44 2.35 3.66
C ALA A 21 -2.84 0.99 3.05
N ILE A 22 -1.97 -0.02 3.16
CA ILE A 22 -2.27 -1.40 2.74
C ILE A 22 -3.45 -1.95 3.56
N GLN A 23 -3.38 -1.89 4.90
CA GLN A 23 -4.41 -2.42 5.79
C GLN A 23 -5.78 -1.76 5.52
N ASN A 24 -5.82 -0.43 5.43
CA ASN A 24 -7.03 0.32 5.09
C ASN A 24 -7.59 -0.09 3.72
N THR A 25 -6.72 -0.35 2.74
CA THR A 25 -7.16 -0.77 1.40
C THR A 25 -7.71 -2.19 1.40
N GLU A 26 -7.11 -3.10 2.17
CA GLU A 26 -7.60 -4.47 2.35
C GLU A 26 -8.97 -4.49 3.06
N GLU A 27 -9.16 -3.68 4.10
CA GLU A 27 -10.45 -3.49 4.77
C GLU A 27 -11.51 -2.95 3.81
N ASN A 28 -11.16 -1.96 2.97
CA ASN A 28 -12.06 -1.45 1.94
C ASN A 28 -12.44 -2.49 0.87
N ILE A 29 -11.53 -3.43 0.55
CA ILE A 29 -11.84 -4.56 -0.34
C ILE A 29 -12.82 -5.51 0.35
N ASN A 30 -12.57 -5.85 1.61
CA ASN A 30 -13.41 -6.77 2.40
C ASN A 30 -14.82 -6.21 2.58
N ALA A 31 -14.94 -4.96 3.04
CA ALA A 31 -16.23 -4.28 3.17
C ALA A 31 -17.00 -4.22 1.84
N ALA A 32 -16.31 -3.95 0.73
CA ALA A 32 -16.94 -3.96 -0.59
C ALA A 32 -17.37 -5.38 -1.05
N ASN A 33 -16.65 -6.42 -0.63
CA ASN A 33 -17.03 -7.80 -0.93
C ASN A 33 -18.25 -8.25 -0.14
N GLU A 34 -18.43 -7.80 1.11
CA GLU A 34 -19.63 -8.09 1.92
C GLU A 34 -20.90 -7.56 1.24
N THR A 35 -20.84 -6.39 0.62
CA THR A 35 -21.97 -5.80 -0.09
C THR A 35 -22.31 -6.51 -1.40
N LEU A 36 -21.40 -7.32 -1.97
CA LEU A 36 -21.63 -8.02 -3.25
C LEU A 36 -22.88 -8.90 -3.22
N SER A 37 -23.20 -9.49 -2.07
CA SER A 37 -24.36 -10.37 -1.90
C SER A 37 -25.71 -9.64 -2.11
N PHE A 38 -25.74 -8.33 -1.84
CA PHE A 38 -26.94 -7.49 -1.95
C PHE A 38 -26.96 -6.61 -3.22
N SER A 39 -25.84 -6.54 -3.95
CA SER A 39 -25.68 -5.70 -5.14
C SER A 39 -26.31 -6.32 -6.40
N SER A 40 -26.70 -5.46 -7.33
CA SER A 40 -27.07 -5.85 -8.70
C SER A 40 -25.86 -6.38 -9.48
N GLU A 41 -26.09 -7.09 -10.60
CA GLU A 41 -24.99 -7.65 -11.41
C GLU A 41 -24.03 -6.57 -11.95
N VAL A 42 -24.56 -5.40 -12.34
CA VAL A 42 -23.75 -4.26 -12.81
C VAL A 42 -22.88 -3.70 -11.67
N GLU A 43 -23.46 -3.56 -10.47
CA GLU A 43 -22.71 -3.13 -9.29
C GLU A 43 -21.65 -4.14 -8.88
N LYS A 44 -21.95 -5.45 -8.91
CA LYS A 44 -20.99 -6.51 -8.64
C LYS A 44 -19.78 -6.43 -9.57
N MET A 45 -20.00 -6.21 -10.88
CA MET A 45 -18.90 -6.03 -11.84
C MET A 45 -18.06 -4.79 -11.52
N SER A 46 -18.71 -3.67 -11.17
CA SER A 46 -18.03 -2.43 -10.79
C SER A 46 -17.19 -2.58 -9.50
N ILE A 47 -17.74 -3.25 -8.49
CA ILE A 47 -17.06 -3.55 -7.23
C ILE A 47 -15.85 -4.45 -7.47
N LYS A 48 -16.01 -5.53 -8.25
CA LYS A 48 -14.90 -6.43 -8.62
C LYS A 48 -13.78 -5.67 -9.35
N ALA A 49 -14.13 -4.88 -10.36
CA ALA A 49 -13.14 -4.09 -11.10
C ALA A 49 -12.41 -3.05 -10.22
N LYS A 50 -13.11 -2.44 -9.25
CA LYS A 50 -12.48 -1.55 -8.25
C LYS A 50 -11.53 -2.32 -7.33
N ASN A 51 -11.97 -3.48 -6.83
CA ASN A 51 -11.16 -4.32 -5.96
C ASN A 51 -9.90 -4.85 -6.68
N ASP A 52 -9.99 -5.17 -7.97
CA ASP A 52 -8.83 -5.60 -8.75
C ASP A 52 -7.80 -4.47 -8.92
N ARG A 53 -8.25 -3.22 -9.09
CA ARG A 53 -7.33 -2.06 -9.11
C ARG A 53 -6.69 -1.82 -7.74
N ARG A 54 -7.45 -1.99 -6.65
CA ARG A 54 -6.92 -1.86 -5.28
C ARG A 54 -5.87 -2.93 -4.99
N ARG A 55 -6.05 -4.17 -5.45
CA ARG A 55 -5.04 -5.25 -5.33
C ARG A 55 -3.73 -4.88 -6.01
N LYS A 56 -3.80 -4.37 -7.25
CA LYS A 56 -2.61 -3.86 -7.96
C LYS A 56 -1.92 -2.71 -7.23
N SER A 57 -2.72 -1.83 -6.61
CA SER A 57 -2.18 -0.74 -5.78
C SER A 57 -1.46 -1.29 -4.54
N ILE A 58 -2.01 -2.31 -3.89
CA ILE A 58 -1.38 -2.99 -2.75
C ILE A 58 -0.06 -3.65 -3.16
N GLU A 59 0.00 -4.28 -4.33
CA GLU A 59 1.25 -4.87 -4.85
C GLU A 59 2.35 -3.79 -4.96
N GLY A 60 2.07 -2.65 -5.58
CA GLY A 60 3.04 -1.55 -5.66
C GLY A 60 3.44 -0.98 -4.30
N MET A 61 2.49 -0.86 -3.36
CA MET A 61 2.79 -0.44 -1.99
C MET A 61 3.66 -1.46 -1.25
N LYS A 62 3.48 -2.77 -1.50
CA LYS A 62 4.31 -3.82 -0.89
C LYS A 62 5.73 -3.78 -1.43
N GLU A 63 5.91 -3.53 -2.72
CA GLU A 63 7.22 -3.31 -3.34
C GLU A 63 7.92 -2.08 -2.72
N GLU A 64 7.22 -0.94 -2.61
CA GLU A 64 7.76 0.28 -2.00
C GLU A 64 8.14 0.07 -0.52
N MET A 65 7.32 -0.67 0.23
CA MET A 65 7.61 -1.02 1.63
C MET A 65 8.88 -1.88 1.75
N GLN A 66 9.08 -2.84 0.84
CA GLN A 66 10.28 -3.68 0.80
C GLN A 66 11.52 -2.85 0.51
N ASP A 67 11.47 -1.97 -0.50
CA ASP A 67 12.58 -1.07 -0.83
C ASP A 67 12.96 -0.17 0.36
N GLU A 68 11.96 0.37 1.09
CA GLU A 68 12.20 1.19 2.28
C GLU A 68 12.78 0.37 3.45
N GLN A 69 12.38 -0.90 3.61
CA GLN A 69 12.95 -1.82 4.60
C GLN A 69 14.41 -2.21 4.27
N GLU A 70 14.70 -2.55 3.02
CA GLU A 70 16.07 -2.87 2.58
C GLU A 70 17.00 -1.67 2.72
N ALA A 71 16.50 -0.47 2.44
CA ALA A 71 17.26 0.76 2.58
C ALA A 71 17.51 1.14 4.04
N ARG A 72 16.69 0.66 4.99
CA ARG A 72 16.96 0.72 6.43
C ARG A 72 18.10 -0.21 6.83
N GLU A 73 18.09 -1.46 6.37
CA GLU A 73 19.14 -2.45 6.68
C GLU A 73 20.49 -2.06 6.06
N SER A 74 20.46 -1.54 4.84
CA SER A 74 21.66 -1.09 4.12
C SER A 74 22.22 0.22 4.66
N GLY A 75 21.36 1.11 5.18
CA GLY A 75 21.76 2.35 5.84
C GLY A 75 22.52 2.12 7.16
N TYR A 76 22.16 1.06 7.89
CA TYR A 76 22.83 0.70 9.16
C TYR A 76 24.27 0.19 8.99
N ASN A 77 24.67 -0.25 7.79
CA ASN A 77 25.98 -0.85 7.54
C ASN A 77 27.10 0.17 7.25
N ASN A 78 26.80 1.46 7.06
CA ASN A 78 27.81 2.49 6.80
C ASN A 78 28.22 3.32 8.03
N ASP A 79 27.57 3.12 9.19
CA ASP A 79 27.86 3.88 10.42
C ASP A 79 28.77 3.11 11.42
N ASN A 80 29.33 1.97 11.02
CA ASN A 80 30.37 1.25 11.77
C ASN A 80 31.73 1.38 11.07
N ILE A 81 32.30 2.59 11.09
CA ILE A 81 33.73 2.87 10.91
C ILE A 81 34.34 3.22 12.26
#